data_AF-A0A847YEG8-F1
#
_entry.id   AF-A0A847YEG8-F1
#
_cell.length_a   1.000
_cell.length_b   1.000
_cell.length_c   1.000
_cell.angle_alpha   90.00
_cell.angle_beta   90.00
_cell.angle_gamma   90.00
#
_symmetry.space_group_name_H-M   'P 1'
#
loop_
_entity.id
_entity.type
_entity.pdbx_description
1 polymer ?
#
loop_
_entity_poly.entity_id
_entity_poly.type
_entity_poly.pdbx_seq_one_letter_code
_entity_poly.pdbx_strand_id
1 'polypeptide(L)'
;MQIHGPSHIHGAQPLHGPHGRVARPEAVDTGSPIQDELQLSDAARLLDKVHDLPDVRWDRIAKIKAEIANGTYETEEKLQIAVERLLDEIG
;
A
#
# COMPACT_ATOMS: atom_id res chain seq x y z
N MET A 1 54.21 -52.47 47.18
CA MET A 1 54.64 -52.44 45.77
C MET A 1 53.56 -53.12 44.94
N GLN A 2 52.60 -52.36 44.40
CA GLN A 2 51.58 -52.87 43.48
C GLN A 2 51.92 -52.35 42.08
N ILE A 3 52.21 -53.28 41.16
CA ILE A 3 52.63 -52.98 39.80
C ILE A 3 51.40 -53.24 38.92
N HIS A 4 50.80 -52.18 38.37
CA HIS A 4 49.66 -52.31 37.48
C HIS A 4 50.15 -52.70 36.07
N GLY A 5 49.64 -53.82 35.54
CA GLY A 5 49.97 -54.31 34.20
C GLY A 5 49.38 -53.46 33.06
N PRO A 6 49.80 -53.70 31.80
CA PRO A 6 49.64 -52.78 30.65
C PRO A 6 48.22 -52.68 30.07
N SER A 7 47.18 -52.99 30.84
CA SER A 7 45.79 -53.01 30.38
C SER A 7 44.86 -52.14 31.23
N HIS A 8 45.33 -50.97 31.70
CA HIS A 8 44.46 -49.92 32.24
C HIS A 8 44.16 -48.86 31.18
N ILE A 9 43.39 -49.24 30.17
CA ILE A 9 42.81 -48.31 29.21
C ILE A 9 41.71 -47.50 29.90
N HIS A 10 41.98 -46.21 30.12
CA HIS A 10 40.98 -45.27 30.61
C HIS A 10 40.05 -44.93 29.45
N GLY A 11 38.74 -45.09 29.63
CA GLY A 11 37.74 -44.63 28.65
C GLY A 11 37.78 -43.10 28.52
N ALA A 12 37.42 -42.58 27.35
CA ALA A 12 37.45 -41.15 27.07
C ALA A 12 36.66 -40.35 28.12
N GLN A 13 37.35 -39.49 28.88
CA GLN A 13 36.70 -38.59 29.83
C GLN A 13 36.15 -37.37 29.08
N PRO A 14 34.90 -36.96 29.30
CA PRO A 14 34.38 -35.75 28.69
C PRO A 14 35.07 -34.52 29.30
N LEU A 15 35.72 -33.72 28.45
CA LEU A 15 36.25 -32.42 28.82
C LEU A 15 35.09 -31.43 28.99
N HIS A 16 34.82 -31.02 30.22
CA HIS A 16 33.93 -29.90 30.50
C HIS A 16 34.72 -28.59 30.36
N GLY A 17 34.51 -27.88 29.26
CA GLY A 17 35.05 -26.54 29.07
C GLY A 17 34.40 -25.53 30.03
N PRO A 18 35.07 -24.41 30.35
CA PRO A 18 34.53 -23.43 31.27
C PRO A 18 33.19 -22.91 30.75
N HIS A 19 32.18 -22.88 31.63
CA HIS A 19 30.83 -22.41 31.35
C HIS A 19 30.83 -20.95 30.86
N GLY A 20 30.98 -20.76 29.56
CA GLY A 20 30.67 -19.51 28.88
C GLY A 20 29.21 -19.55 28.46
N ARG A 21 28.41 -18.59 28.95
CA ARG A 21 27.04 -18.34 28.46
C ARG A 21 27.05 -18.36 26.93
N VAL A 22 26.28 -19.27 26.34
CA VAL A 22 25.95 -19.17 24.91
C VAL A 22 25.22 -17.84 24.74
N ALA A 23 25.90 -16.86 24.13
CA ALA A 23 25.25 -15.62 23.75
C ALA A 23 24.13 -15.98 22.76
N ARG A 24 22.89 -15.60 23.11
CA ARG A 24 21.78 -15.59 22.17
C ARG A 24 22.26 -14.84 20.92
N PRO A 25 22.07 -15.35 19.69
CA PRO A 25 22.30 -14.50 18.52
C PRO A 25 21.44 -13.25 18.68
N GLU A 26 22.09 -12.09 18.74
CA GLU A 26 21.39 -10.81 18.66
C GLU A 26 20.58 -10.86 17.37
N ALA A 27 19.27 -10.59 17.50
CA ALA A 27 18.43 -10.41 16.33
C ALA A 27 19.10 -9.33 15.47
N VAL A 28 19.39 -9.65 14.21
CA VAL A 28 19.86 -8.68 13.23
C VAL A 28 18.82 -7.57 13.21
N ASP A 29 19.19 -6.38 13.70
CA ASP A 29 18.40 -5.18 13.52
C ASP A 29 18.33 -4.95 12.02
N THR A 30 17.21 -5.36 11.42
CA THR A 30 16.93 -5.08 10.01
C THR A 30 16.65 -3.60 9.97
N GLY A 31 17.74 -2.83 9.80
CA GLY A 31 17.74 -1.38 9.86
C GLY A 31 16.54 -0.81 9.12
N SER A 32 15.96 0.24 9.71
CA SER A 32 14.71 0.84 9.23
C SER A 32 14.72 0.99 7.71
N PRO A 33 13.64 0.62 7.01
CA PRO A 33 13.57 0.75 5.57
C PRO A 33 13.88 2.19 5.17
N ILE A 34 14.63 2.38 4.09
CA ILE A 34 14.88 3.71 3.52
C ILE A 34 13.50 4.28 3.16
N GLN A 35 13.09 5.33 3.88
CA GLN A 35 11.84 6.05 3.62
C GLN A 35 12.16 7.20 2.68
N ASP A 36 11.86 7.01 1.40
CA ASP A 36 11.87 8.08 0.41
C ASP A 36 10.50 8.77 0.45
N GLU A 37 10.47 10.05 0.80
CA GLU A 37 9.25 10.84 0.91
C GLU A 37 9.20 11.91 -0.18
N LEU A 38 8.20 11.81 -1.05
CA LEU A 38 7.95 12.79 -2.11
C LEU A 38 6.86 13.76 -1.65
N GLN A 39 7.26 15.00 -1.37
CA GLN A 39 6.33 16.08 -1.03
C GLN A 39 5.80 16.75 -2.30
N LEU A 40 4.62 16.34 -2.74
CA LEU A 40 3.95 16.94 -3.89
C LEU A 40 3.04 18.10 -3.46
N SER A 41 3.24 19.27 -4.07
CA SER A 41 2.37 20.43 -3.85
C SER A 41 0.92 20.14 -4.22
N ASP A 42 -0.03 20.81 -3.55
CA ASP A 42 -1.46 20.67 -3.83
C ASP A 42 -1.79 21.01 -5.28
N ALA A 43 -1.11 22.01 -5.86
CA ALA A 43 -1.26 22.39 -7.25
C ALA A 43 -0.85 21.26 -8.22
N ALA A 44 0.24 20.56 -7.93
CA ALA A 44 0.69 19.43 -8.75
C ALA A 44 -0.26 18.23 -8.63
N ARG A 45 -0.81 17.96 -7.43
CA ARG A 45 -1.86 16.94 -7.24
C ARG A 45 -3.13 17.26 -8.03
N LEU A 46 -3.49 18.54 -8.12
CA LEU A 46 -4.66 18.98 -8.89
C LEU A 46 -4.42 18.83 -10.40
N LEU A 47 -3.23 19.20 -10.88
CA LEU A 47 -2.88 19.09 -12.30
C LEU A 47 -2.87 17.63 -12.77
N ASP A 48 -2.39 16.71 -11.93
CA ASP A 48 -2.40 15.27 -12.21
C ASP A 48 -3.83 14.75 -12.40
N LYS A 49 -4.74 15.14 -11.50
CA LYS A 49 -6.18 14.84 -11.63
C LYS A 49 -6.81 15.41 -12.89
N VAL A 50 -6.36 16.57 -13.37
CA VAL A 50 -6.83 17.16 -14.63
C VAL A 50 -6.31 16.36 -15.82
N HIS A 51 -5.09 15.84 -15.74
CA HIS A 51 -4.49 15.01 -16.78
C HIS A 51 -5.16 13.65 -16.93
N ASP A 52 -5.69 13.11 -15.82
CA ASP A 52 -6.49 11.87 -15.80
C ASP A 52 -7.91 12.04 -16.36
N LEU A 53 -8.38 13.28 -16.58
CA LEU A 53 -9.70 13.49 -17.17
C LEU A 53 -9.70 13.00 -18.62
N PRO A 54 -10.71 12.20 -19.03
CA PRO A 54 -10.83 11.80 -20.42
C PRO A 54 -11.05 13.02 -21.31
N ASP A 55 -10.61 12.90 -22.57
CA ASP A 55 -10.75 13.96 -23.56
C ASP A 55 -12.18 14.53 -23.62
N VAL A 56 -12.25 15.85 -23.75
CA VAL A 56 -13.52 16.56 -23.85
C VAL A 56 -14.28 16.06 -25.08
N ARG A 57 -15.46 15.49 -24.84
CA ARG A 57 -16.36 14.97 -25.89
C ARG A 57 -17.11 16.10 -26.58
N TRP A 58 -16.40 16.89 -27.38
CA TRP A 58 -16.91 18.07 -28.07
C TRP A 58 -18.18 17.81 -28.87
N ASP A 59 -18.28 16.68 -29.56
CA ASP A 59 -19.47 16.30 -30.34
C ASP A 59 -20.72 16.19 -29.47
N ARG A 60 -20.58 15.61 -28.27
CA ARG A 60 -21.70 15.46 -27.33
C ARG A 60 -22.14 16.81 -26.80
N ILE A 61 -21.18 17.68 -26.51
CA ILE A 61 -21.46 19.05 -26.04
C ILE A 61 -22.18 19.85 -27.13
N ALA A 62 -21.71 19.78 -28.38
CA ALA A 62 -22.34 20.47 -29.49
C ALA A 62 -23.78 20.01 -29.72
N LYS A 63 -24.03 18.69 -29.67
CA LYS A 63 -25.37 18.11 -29.77
C LYS A 63 -26.29 18.61 -28.64
N ILE A 64 -25.83 18.53 -27.39
CA ILE A 64 -26.61 18.98 -26.23
C ILE A 64 -26.92 20.48 -26.33
N LYS A 65 -25.94 21.31 -26.71
CA LYS A 65 -26.17 22.75 -26.93
C LYS A 65 -27.24 23.01 -27.98
N ALA A 66 -27.25 22.26 -29.08
CA ALA A 66 -28.29 22.37 -30.10
C ALA A 66 -29.67 21.94 -29.57
N GLU A 67 -29.75 20.84 -28.82
CA GLU A 67 -31.00 20.40 -28.18
C GLU A 67 -31.55 21.43 -27.19
N ILE A 68 -30.68 22.10 -26.43
CA ILE A 68 -31.07 23.17 -25.49
C ILE A 68 -31.58 24.38 -26.27
N ALA A 69 -30.86 24.82 -27.31
CA ALA A 69 -31.28 25.95 -28.15
C ALA A 69 -32.62 25.70 -28.85
N ASN A 70 -32.89 24.46 -29.23
CA ASN A 70 -34.16 24.05 -29.85
C ASN A 70 -35.27 23.79 -28.81
N GLY A 71 -34.98 23.87 -27.51
CA GLY A 71 -35.94 23.58 -26.44
C GLY A 71 -36.33 22.11 -26.32
N THR A 72 -35.60 21.19 -26.97
CA THR A 72 -35.90 19.74 -26.96
C THR A 72 -35.08 18.97 -25.92
N TYR A 73 -34.17 19.65 -25.23
CA TYR A 73 -33.33 19.02 -24.22
C TYR A 73 -34.13 18.68 -22.94
N GLU A 74 -35.08 19.54 -22.57
CA GLU A 74 -35.90 19.42 -21.36
C GLU A 74 -37.11 18.54 -21.67
N THR A 75 -37.08 17.30 -21.18
CA THR A 75 -38.19 16.35 -21.28
C THR A 75 -38.70 16.04 -19.89
N GLU A 76 -39.98 15.66 -19.79
CA GLU A 76 -40.63 15.28 -18.52
C GLU A 76 -39.81 14.23 -17.75
N GLU A 77 -39.30 13.22 -18.47
CA GLU A 77 -38.48 12.15 -17.91
C GLU A 77 -37.15 12.67 -17.32
N LYS A 78 -36.46 13.59 -18.01
CA LYS A 78 -35.21 14.16 -17.49
C LYS A 78 -35.45 15.07 -16.29
N LEU A 79 -36.58 15.78 -16.27
CA LEU A 79 -36.96 16.63 -15.14
C LEU A 79 -37.27 15.78 -13.90
N GLN A 80 -38.02 14.70 -14.06
CA GLN A 80 -38.31 13.76 -12.97
C GLN A 80 -37.02 13.19 -12.37
N ILE A 81 -36.09 12.70 -13.21
CA ILE A 81 -34.78 12.18 -12.77
C ILE A 81 -33.96 13.27 -12.06
N ALA A 82 -33.99 14.50 -12.57
CA ALA A 82 -33.26 15.62 -11.96
C ALA A 82 -33.81 15.96 -10.57
N VAL A 83 -35.13 15.94 -10.40
CA VAL A 83 -35.79 16.18 -9.11
C VAL A 83 -35.50 15.05 -8.13
N GLU A 84 -35.57 13.79 -8.56
CA GLU A 84 -35.24 12.63 -7.71
C GLU A 84 -33.79 12.72 -7.19
N ARG A 85 -32.83 12.97 -8.08
CA ARG A 85 -31.42 13.11 -7.68
C ARG A 85 -31.16 14.29 -6.75
N LEU A 86 -31.88 15.39 -6.95
CA LEU A 86 -31.79 16.55 -6.08
C LEU A 86 -32.28 16.21 -4.66
N LEU A 87 -33.38 15.46 -4.54
CA LEU A 87 -33.89 15.01 -3.25
C LEU A 87 -32.92 14.04 -2.57
N ASP A 88 -32.28 13.14 -3.33
CA ASP A 88 -31.25 12.22 -2.82
C ASP A 88 -29.99 12.94 -2.31
N GLU A 89 -29.63 14.10 -2.91
CA GLU A 89 -28.45 14.87 -2.50
C GLU A 89 -28.69 15.65 -1.19
N ILE A 90 -29.94 16.04 -0.91
CA ILE A 90 -30.30 16.88 0.24
C ILE A 90 -30.74 16.05 1.45
N GLY A 91 -31.20 14.81 1.24
CA GLY A 91 -31.66 13.89 2.30
C GLY A 91 -30.54 13.17 3.03
#